data_AF-A0A6H9S3E8-F1
#
_entry.id   AF-A0A6H9S3E8-F1
#
_cell.length_a   1.000
_cell.length_b   1.000
_cell.length_c   1.000
_cell.angle_alpha   90.00
_cell.angle_beta   90.00
_cell.angle_gamma   90.00
#
_symmetry.space_group_name_H-M   'P 1'
#
loop_
_entity.id
_entity.type
_entity.pdbx_description
1 polymer ?
#
loop_
_entity_poly.entity_id
_entity_poly.type
_entity_poly.pdbx_seq_one_letter_code
_entity_poly.pdbx_strand_id
1 'polypeptide(L)'
;IPMVILLVLIQLYAIRQLTHRMKVLKGNIDALSTGDADLTRRITIRAEDELGAIGHSVNRFIAYLQSMIGEVTQATGAMASSLGDLHRTSAHTSEILMRHASETDQTVTAITQTSSTAESVAQNAAETAAFTQRANEHADRSRVVVGEASNSVVALIDEVASATRKVESMQQDAQRITEILGVIGAIAGQTNLLALN
;
A
#
# COMPACT_ATOMS: atom_id res chain seq x y z
N ILE A 1 72.59 -9.66 86.32
CA ILE A 1 71.21 -9.38 86.81
C ILE A 1 70.63 -8.10 86.20
N PRO A 2 71.22 -6.89 86.33
CA PRO A 2 70.63 -5.66 85.77
C PRO A 2 70.54 -5.66 84.23
N MET A 3 71.54 -6.21 83.53
CA MET A 3 71.52 -6.32 82.07
C MET A 3 70.43 -7.28 81.55
N VAL A 4 70.15 -8.36 82.28
CA VAL A 4 69.09 -9.32 81.94
C VAL A 4 67.72 -8.67 82.11
N ILE A 5 67.52 -7.91 83.19
CA ILE A 5 66.28 -7.16 83.42
C ILE A 5 66.06 -6.11 82.34
N LEU A 6 67.10 -5.37 81.94
CA LEU A 6 67.03 -4.40 80.85
C LEU A 6 66.64 -5.04 79.52
N LEU A 7 67.24 -6.19 79.18
CA LEU A 7 66.97 -6.91 77.94
C LEU A 7 65.52 -7.45 77.91
N VAL A 8 65.03 -7.98 79.03
CA VAL A 8 63.64 -8.42 79.18
C VAL A 8 62.67 -7.24 79.03
N LEU A 9 62.98 -6.07 79.61
CA LEU A 9 62.15 -4.87 79.47
C LEU A 9 62.09 -4.37 78.03
N ILE A 10 63.21 -4.36 77.31
CA ILE A 10 63.28 -4.00 75.89
C ILE A 10 62.46 -5.00 75.05
N GLN A 11 62.57 -6.29 75.32
CA GLN A 11 61.83 -7.34 74.62
C GLN A 11 60.31 -7.19 74.82
N LEU A 12 59.87 -6.93 76.05
CA LEU A 12 58.47 -6.68 76.38
C LEU A 12 57.94 -5.41 75.71
N TYR A 13 58.76 -4.36 75.65
CA TYR A 13 58.42 -3.12 74.95
C TYR A 13 58.24 -3.34 73.44
N ALA A 14 59.20 -4.03 72.79
CA ALA A 14 59.13 -4.35 71.37
C ALA A 14 57.90 -5.22 71.02
N ILE A 15 57.62 -6.26 71.81
CA ILE A 15 56.45 -7.13 71.62
C ILE A 15 55.14 -6.33 71.79
N ARG A 16 55.05 -5.46 72.80
CA ARG A 16 53.88 -4.59 73.01
C ARG A 16 53.68 -3.61 71.85
N GLN A 17 54.77 -3.03 71.34
CA GLN A 17 54.71 -2.11 70.21
C GLN A 17 54.24 -2.82 68.94
N LEU A 18 54.74 -4.03 68.67
CA LEU A 18 54.36 -4.83 67.51
C LEU A 18 52.89 -5.28 67.58
N THR A 19 52.44 -5.80 68.74
CA THR A 19 51.04 -6.20 68.94
C THR A 19 50.07 -5.03 68.84
N HIS A 20 50.46 -3.83 69.30
CA HIS A 20 49.66 -2.63 69.11
C HIS A 20 49.50 -2.28 67.62
N ARG A 21 50.60 -2.29 66.85
CA ARG A 21 50.58 -2.05 65.40
C ARG A 21 49.73 -3.08 64.64
N MET A 22 49.84 -4.36 65.00
CA MET A 22 49.01 -5.42 64.40
C MET A 22 47.52 -5.24 64.71
N LYS A 23 47.15 -4.83 65.93
CA LYS A 23 45.75 -4.54 66.27
C LYS A 23 45.20 -3.36 65.48
N VAL A 24 45.99 -2.33 65.26
CA VAL A 24 45.60 -1.18 64.42
C VAL A 24 45.42 -1.62 62.96
N LEU A 25 46.35 -2.41 62.41
CA LEU A 25 46.25 -2.93 61.05
C LEU A 25 45.01 -3.82 60.88
N LYS A 26 44.77 -4.75 61.83
CA LYS A 26 43.58 -5.59 61.86
C LYS A 26 42.31 -4.75 61.95
N GLY A 27 42.26 -3.76 62.83
CA GLY A 27 41.09 -2.87 62.95
C GLY A 27 40.78 -2.11 61.67
N ASN A 28 41.81 -1.64 60.96
CA ASN A 28 41.64 -0.96 59.66
C ASN A 28 41.14 -1.91 58.56
N ILE A 29 41.61 -3.16 58.56
CA ILE A 29 41.13 -4.18 57.60
C ILE A 29 39.72 -4.64 57.96
N ASP A 30 39.43 -4.89 59.24
CA ASP A 30 38.10 -5.25 59.72
C ASP A 30 37.10 -4.14 59.34
N ALA A 31 37.46 -2.87 59.51
CA ALA A 31 36.66 -1.71 59.11
C ALA A 31 36.45 -1.58 57.60
N LEU A 32 37.29 -2.21 56.77
CA LEU A 32 37.08 -2.31 55.32
C LEU A 32 35.99 -3.35 54.98
N SER A 33 35.83 -4.36 55.85
CA SER A 33 34.91 -5.49 55.67
C SER A 33 33.60 -5.38 56.46
N THR A 34 33.51 -4.47 57.44
CA THR A 34 32.33 -4.28 58.30
C THR A 34 31.65 -2.94 58.01
N GLY A 35 30.32 -2.96 57.86
CA GLY A 35 29.51 -1.76 57.56
C GLY A 35 29.24 -1.63 56.05
N ASP A 36 29.78 -0.58 55.42
CA ASP A 36 29.38 -0.11 54.08
C ASP A 36 30.40 -0.41 52.96
N ALA A 37 31.43 -1.22 53.23
CA ALA A 37 32.52 -1.48 52.28
C ALA A 37 33.09 -0.18 51.67
N ASP A 38 33.29 0.84 52.50
CA ASP A 38 33.75 2.16 52.10
C ASP A 38 35.21 2.12 51.61
N LEU A 39 35.34 1.92 50.30
CA LEU A 39 36.62 1.86 49.61
C LEU A 39 37.33 3.22 49.55
N THR A 40 36.74 4.32 50.04
CA THR A 40 37.43 5.62 50.11
C THR A 40 38.48 5.66 51.23
N ARG A 41 38.37 4.74 52.20
CA ARG A 41 39.30 4.63 53.32
C ARG A 41 40.64 4.04 52.89
N ARG A 42 41.69 4.41 53.64
CA ARG A 42 43.06 3.94 53.43
C ARG A 42 43.70 3.57 54.76
N ILE A 43 44.57 2.56 54.72
CA ILE A 43 45.42 2.21 55.85
C ILE A 43 46.52 3.26 55.98
N THR A 44 46.59 3.92 57.15
CA THR A 44 47.67 4.87 57.45
C THR A 44 48.98 4.12 57.69
N ILE A 45 50.03 4.48 56.96
CA ILE A 45 51.33 3.81 57.00
C ILE A 45 52.28 4.67 57.85
N ARG A 46 52.77 4.12 58.96
CA ARG A 46 53.62 4.84 59.94
C ARG A 46 55.02 4.24 60.10
N ALA A 47 55.31 3.16 59.38
CA ALA A 47 56.58 2.44 59.47
C ALA A 47 56.93 1.88 58.09
N GLU A 48 58.23 1.82 57.77
CA GLU A 48 58.77 1.23 56.53
C GLU A 48 59.20 -0.23 56.73
N ASP A 49 58.65 -0.88 57.75
CA ASP A 49 58.83 -2.30 58.04
C ASP A 49 57.83 -3.16 57.24
N GLU A 50 57.86 -4.47 57.46
CA GLU A 50 57.01 -5.44 56.76
C GLU A 50 55.51 -5.15 56.95
N LEU A 51 55.11 -4.57 58.09
CA LEU A 51 53.72 -4.16 58.34
C LEU A 51 53.34 -2.94 57.49
N GLY A 52 54.28 -2.02 57.25
CA GLY A 52 54.13 -0.93 56.30
C GLY A 52 53.92 -1.42 54.87
N ALA A 53 54.70 -2.41 54.43
CA ALA A 53 54.58 -3.03 53.11
C ALA A 53 53.21 -3.70 52.89
N ILE A 54 52.67 -4.36 53.93
CA ILE A 54 51.29 -4.91 53.89
C ILE A 54 50.26 -3.77 53.74
N GLY A 55 50.41 -2.69 54.50
CA GLY A 55 49.53 -1.51 54.38
C GLY A 55 49.51 -0.92 52.96
N HIS A 56 50.67 -0.82 52.30
CA HIS A 56 50.76 -0.39 50.90
C HIS A 56 50.04 -1.35 49.95
N SER A 57 50.23 -2.66 50.12
CA SER A 57 49.58 -3.68 49.29
C SER A 57 48.05 -3.65 49.41
N VAL A 58 47.53 -3.48 50.64
CA VAL A 58 46.09 -3.34 50.87
C VAL A 58 45.55 -2.06 50.23
N ASN A 59 46.23 -0.92 50.37
CA ASN A 59 45.80 0.33 49.72
C ASN A 59 45.76 0.20 48.19
N ARG A 60 46.71 -0.53 47.59
CA ARG A 60 46.72 -0.83 46.14
C ARG A 60 45.53 -1.71 45.74
N PHE A 61 45.21 -2.72 46.54
CA PHE A 61 44.06 -3.58 46.33
C PHE A 61 42.74 -2.79 46.43
N ILE A 62 42.60 -1.88 47.41
CA ILE A 62 41.44 -0.99 47.53
C ILE A 62 41.31 -0.10 46.29
N ALA A 63 42.41 0.50 45.81
CA ALA A 63 42.39 1.33 44.61
C ALA A 63 41.96 0.54 43.36
N TYR A 64 42.41 -0.71 43.23
CA TYR A 64 41.98 -1.62 42.16
C TYR A 64 40.47 -1.91 42.23
N LEU A 65 39.95 -2.22 43.42
CA LEU A 65 38.51 -2.42 43.61
C LEU A 65 37.69 -1.15 43.30
N GLN A 66 38.16 0.03 43.68
CA GLN A 66 37.49 1.28 43.33
C GLN A 66 37.43 1.50 41.82
N SER A 67 38.52 1.23 41.09
CA SER A 67 38.52 1.33 39.62
C SER A 67 37.50 0.37 39.02
N MET A 68 37.49 -0.88 39.46
CA MET A 68 36.56 -1.90 38.97
C MET A 68 35.10 -1.52 39.24
N ILE A 69 34.78 -1.02 40.43
CA ILE A 69 33.43 -0.53 40.76
C ILE A 69 33.07 0.71 39.93
N GLY A 70 34.03 1.61 39.68
CA GLY A 70 33.85 2.74 38.77
C GLY A 70 33.51 2.31 37.34
N GLU A 71 34.21 1.32 36.82
CA GLU A 71 33.94 0.74 35.51
C GLU A 71 32.56 0.07 35.45
N VAL A 72 32.18 -0.69 36.48
CA VAL A 72 30.84 -1.33 36.58
C VAL A 72 29.73 -0.28 36.64
N THR A 73 29.89 0.78 37.43
CA THR A 73 28.90 1.86 37.53
C THR A 73 28.76 2.64 36.22
N GLN A 74 29.87 2.89 35.51
CA GLN A 74 29.83 3.48 34.18
C GLN A 74 29.14 2.57 33.16
N ALA A 75 29.48 1.28 33.13
CA ALA A 75 28.88 0.30 32.23
C ALA A 75 27.38 0.14 32.45
N THR A 76 26.95 0.05 33.72
CA THR A 76 25.53 -0.02 34.09
C THR A 76 24.77 1.26 33.74
N GLY A 77 25.39 2.43 33.89
CA GLY A 77 24.82 3.70 33.43
C GLY A 77 24.63 3.76 31.92
N ALA A 78 25.64 3.35 31.14
CA ALA A 78 25.55 3.27 29.69
C ALA A 78 24.47 2.27 29.22
N MET A 79 24.36 1.13 29.90
CA MET A 79 23.32 0.14 29.65
C MET A 79 21.92 0.68 29.95
N ALA A 80 21.74 1.42 31.05
CA ALA A 80 20.47 2.06 31.39
C ALA A 80 20.04 3.09 30.33
N SER A 81 20.98 3.89 29.83
CA SER A 81 20.73 4.83 28.73
C SER A 81 20.30 4.09 27.45
N SER A 82 21.03 3.03 27.09
CA SER A 82 20.73 2.24 25.89
C SER A 82 19.35 1.56 25.97
N LEU A 83 18.95 1.09 27.16
CA LEU A 83 17.62 0.55 27.39
C LEU A 83 16.53 1.62 27.26
N GLY A 84 16.79 2.84 27.73
CA GLY A 84 15.90 3.99 27.52
C GLY A 84 15.69 4.28 26.03
N ASP A 85 16.77 4.30 25.26
CA ASP A 85 16.73 4.52 23.81
C ASP A 85 16.00 3.40 23.07
N LEU A 86 16.23 2.15 23.47
CA LEU A 86 15.53 0.98 22.94
C LEU A 86 14.03 1.06 23.23
N HIS A 87 13.64 1.46 24.44
CA HIS A 87 12.23 1.63 24.81
C HIS A 87 11.56 2.72 23.96
N ARG A 88 12.20 3.88 23.78
CA ARG A 88 11.69 4.95 22.91
C ARG A 88 11.53 4.48 21.45
N THR A 89 12.54 3.78 20.94
CA THR A 89 12.54 3.27 19.56
C THR A 89 11.45 2.21 19.36
N SER A 90 11.27 1.32 20.33
CA SER A 90 10.23 0.29 20.31
C SER A 90 8.82 0.93 20.33
N ALA A 91 8.60 1.90 21.21
CA ALA A 91 7.33 2.63 21.28
C ALA A 91 7.02 3.36 19.96
N HIS A 92 8.01 4.05 19.38
CA HIS A 92 7.85 4.72 18.10
C HIS A 92 7.57 3.72 16.95
N THR A 93 8.25 2.58 16.94
CA THR A 93 8.01 1.51 15.96
C THR A 93 6.59 0.96 16.07
N SER A 94 6.08 0.78 17.29
CA SER A 94 4.70 0.33 17.52
C SER A 94 3.69 1.33 16.96
N GLU A 95 3.91 2.63 17.14
CA GLU A 95 3.04 3.67 16.59
C GLU A 95 3.04 3.66 15.05
N ILE A 96 4.22 3.51 14.44
CA ILE A 96 4.36 3.39 12.99
C ILE A 96 3.61 2.14 12.48
N LEU A 97 3.75 1.00 13.17
CA LEU A 97 3.05 -0.23 12.79
C LEU A 97 1.53 -0.10 12.84
N MET A 98 0.99 0.63 13.84
CA MET A 98 -0.45 0.92 13.90
C MET A 98 -0.90 1.76 12.70
N ARG A 99 -0.09 2.75 12.29
CA ARG A 99 -0.39 3.57 11.11
C ARG A 99 -0.35 2.74 9.82
N HIS A 100 0.67 1.92 9.64
CA HIS A 100 0.78 1.03 8.49
C HIS A 100 -0.36 0.00 8.42
N ALA A 101 -0.83 -0.50 9.56
CA ALA A 101 -2.02 -1.37 9.60
C ALA A 101 -3.25 -0.63 9.05
N SER A 102 -3.46 0.62 9.45
CA SER A 102 -4.55 1.46 8.94
C SER A 102 -4.41 1.77 7.44
N GLU A 103 -3.21 2.08 6.96
CA GLU A 103 -2.94 2.33 5.53
C GLU A 103 -3.17 1.06 4.69
N THR A 104 -2.84 -0.11 5.24
CA THR A 104 -3.08 -1.40 4.60
C THR A 104 -4.59 -1.66 4.48
N ASP A 105 -5.37 -1.40 5.51
CA ASP A 105 -6.83 -1.55 5.49
C ASP A 105 -7.50 -0.62 4.44
N GLN A 106 -7.02 0.62 4.35
CA GLN A 106 -7.45 1.56 3.30
C GLN A 106 -7.10 1.07 1.90
N THR A 107 -5.92 0.47 1.73
CA THR A 107 -5.49 -0.11 0.45
C THR A 107 -6.38 -1.28 0.05
N VAL A 108 -6.73 -2.16 0.99
CA VAL A 108 -7.68 -3.27 0.75
C VAL A 108 -9.05 -2.75 0.33
N THR A 109 -9.53 -1.68 0.97
CA THR A 109 -10.78 -1.01 0.59
C THR A 109 -10.70 -0.47 -0.84
N ALA A 110 -9.61 0.21 -1.18
CA ALA A 110 -9.40 0.77 -2.52
C ALA A 110 -9.32 -0.32 -3.60
N ILE A 111 -8.66 -1.45 -3.32
CA ILE A 111 -8.62 -2.62 -4.20
C ILE A 111 -10.02 -3.19 -4.41
N THR A 112 -10.81 -3.31 -3.34
CA THR A 112 -12.19 -3.81 -3.43
C THR A 112 -13.06 -2.91 -4.31
N GLN A 113 -12.96 -1.59 -4.13
CA GLN A 113 -13.68 -0.62 -4.96
C GLN A 113 -13.22 -0.64 -6.43
N THR A 114 -11.91 -0.79 -6.66
CA THR A 114 -11.34 -0.92 -8.01
C THR A 114 -11.84 -2.18 -8.70
N SER A 115 -11.91 -3.30 -7.98
CA SER A 115 -12.45 -4.56 -8.50
C SER A 115 -13.92 -4.44 -8.89
N SER A 116 -14.74 -3.83 -8.02
CA SER A 116 -16.16 -3.57 -8.32
C SER A 116 -16.34 -2.66 -9.54
N THR A 117 -15.48 -1.63 -9.67
CA THR A 117 -15.49 -0.74 -10.83
C THR A 117 -15.11 -1.50 -12.11
N ALA A 118 -14.09 -2.35 -12.06
CA ALA A 118 -13.67 -3.16 -13.20
C ALA A 118 -14.77 -4.13 -13.66
N GLU A 119 -15.48 -4.75 -12.72
CA GLU A 119 -16.63 -5.60 -13.02
C GLU A 119 -17.78 -4.82 -13.67
N SER A 120 -18.09 -3.63 -13.16
CA SER A 120 -19.10 -2.74 -13.75
C SER A 120 -18.71 -2.31 -15.17
N VAL A 121 -17.43 -2.02 -15.42
CA VAL A 121 -16.92 -1.68 -16.76
C VAL A 121 -17.03 -2.88 -17.71
N ALA A 122 -16.69 -4.08 -17.25
CA ALA A 122 -16.81 -5.30 -18.06
C ALA A 122 -18.27 -5.59 -18.43
N GLN A 123 -19.20 -5.42 -17.49
CA GLN A 123 -20.63 -5.56 -17.73
C GLN A 123 -21.14 -4.54 -18.75
N ASN A 124 -20.78 -3.26 -18.60
CA ASN A 124 -21.15 -2.22 -19.56
C ASN A 124 -20.58 -2.48 -20.96
N ALA A 125 -19.35 -3.00 -21.06
CA ALA A 125 -18.76 -3.37 -22.34
C ALA A 125 -19.51 -4.53 -23.01
N ALA A 126 -19.90 -5.55 -22.24
CA ALA A 126 -20.68 -6.67 -22.73
C ALA A 126 -22.09 -6.23 -23.21
N GLU A 127 -22.75 -5.36 -22.43
CA GLU A 127 -24.05 -4.81 -22.81
C GLU A 127 -23.96 -3.95 -24.08
N THR A 128 -22.92 -3.11 -24.18
CA THR A 128 -22.65 -2.29 -25.36
C THR A 128 -22.44 -3.17 -26.60
N ALA A 129 -21.64 -4.23 -26.49
CA ALA A 129 -21.43 -5.18 -27.58
C ALA A 129 -22.75 -5.83 -28.03
N ALA A 130 -23.62 -6.21 -27.09
CA ALA A 130 -24.94 -6.76 -27.38
C ALA A 130 -25.88 -5.73 -28.04
N PHE A 131 -25.80 -4.45 -27.67
CA PHE A 131 -26.53 -3.38 -28.35
C PHE A 131 -26.02 -3.16 -29.78
N THR A 132 -24.70 -3.14 -29.98
CA THR A 132 -24.10 -3.00 -31.32
C THR A 132 -24.50 -4.16 -32.23
N GLN A 133 -24.49 -5.39 -31.71
CA GLN A 133 -24.94 -6.56 -32.47
C GLN A 133 -26.40 -6.44 -32.90
N ARG A 134 -27.30 -6.07 -31.98
CA ARG A 134 -28.71 -5.82 -32.32
C ARG A 134 -28.87 -4.70 -33.34
N ALA A 135 -28.10 -3.62 -33.22
CA ALA A 135 -28.13 -2.51 -34.17
C ALA A 135 -27.72 -2.95 -35.58
N ASN A 136 -26.70 -3.81 -35.71
CA ASN A 136 -26.32 -4.41 -36.99
C ASN A 136 -27.45 -5.28 -37.57
N GLU A 137 -28.08 -6.12 -36.75
CA GLU A 137 -29.23 -6.94 -37.19
C GLU A 137 -30.44 -6.09 -37.63
N HIS A 138 -30.65 -4.94 -36.99
CA HIS A 138 -31.65 -3.98 -37.42
C HIS A 138 -31.27 -3.32 -38.76
N ALA A 139 -30.01 -2.92 -38.92
CA ALA A 139 -29.52 -2.32 -40.17
C ALA A 139 -29.62 -3.30 -41.35
N ASP A 140 -29.28 -4.58 -41.15
CA ASP A 140 -29.41 -5.62 -42.17
C ASP A 140 -30.88 -5.84 -42.58
N ARG A 141 -31.80 -5.88 -41.61
CA ARG A 141 -33.24 -5.95 -41.91
C ARG A 141 -33.73 -4.71 -42.67
N SER A 142 -33.31 -3.52 -42.26
CA SER A 142 -33.64 -2.29 -42.98
C SER A 142 -33.13 -2.30 -44.41
N ARG A 143 -31.92 -2.84 -44.65
CA ARG A 143 -31.36 -2.99 -46.00
C ARG A 143 -32.24 -3.89 -46.87
N VAL A 144 -32.74 -5.00 -46.33
CA VAL A 144 -33.67 -5.89 -47.06
C VAL A 144 -34.95 -5.14 -47.45
N VAL A 145 -35.59 -4.46 -46.50
CA VAL A 145 -36.84 -3.70 -46.73
C VAL A 145 -36.64 -2.59 -47.77
N VAL A 146 -35.53 -1.86 -47.72
CA VAL A 146 -35.20 -0.84 -48.72
C VAL A 146 -35.00 -1.46 -50.11
N GLY A 147 -34.37 -2.64 -50.19
CA GLY A 147 -34.24 -3.40 -51.44
C GLY A 147 -35.60 -3.80 -52.03
N GLU A 148 -36.51 -4.31 -51.19
CA GLU A 148 -37.88 -4.65 -51.60
C GLU A 148 -38.67 -3.43 -52.07
N ALA A 149 -38.55 -2.30 -51.37
CA ALA A 149 -39.17 -1.03 -51.76
C ALA A 149 -38.63 -0.56 -53.13
N SER A 150 -37.33 -0.64 -53.35
CA SER A 150 -36.70 -0.32 -54.64
C SER A 150 -37.25 -1.20 -55.77
N ASN A 151 -37.36 -2.51 -55.55
CA ASN A 151 -37.94 -3.43 -56.54
C ASN A 151 -39.41 -3.10 -56.83
N SER A 152 -40.19 -2.73 -55.81
CA SER A 152 -41.58 -2.32 -55.97
C SER A 152 -41.71 -1.04 -56.81
N VAL A 153 -40.79 -0.09 -56.65
CA VAL A 153 -40.72 1.12 -57.50
C VAL A 153 -40.44 0.76 -58.96
N VAL A 154 -39.50 -0.17 -59.22
CA VAL A 154 -39.23 -0.65 -60.58
C VAL A 154 -40.47 -1.30 -61.20
N ALA A 155 -41.15 -2.18 -60.46
CA ALA A 155 -42.38 -2.81 -60.93
C ALA A 155 -43.49 -1.78 -61.22
N LEU A 156 -43.61 -0.73 -60.39
CA LEU A 156 -44.56 0.35 -60.61
C LEU A 156 -44.25 1.14 -61.89
N ILE A 157 -42.97 1.40 -62.18
CA ILE A 157 -42.55 2.06 -63.43
C ILE A 157 -42.97 1.22 -64.65
N ASP A 158 -42.78 -0.10 -64.60
CA ASP A 158 -43.18 -1.01 -65.69
C ASP A 158 -44.70 -1.03 -65.88
N GLU A 159 -45.47 -1.06 -64.78
CA GLU A 159 -46.93 -1.02 -64.83
C GLU A 159 -47.44 0.30 -65.41
N VAL A 160 -46.85 1.43 -65.00
CA VAL A 160 -47.16 2.76 -65.56
C VAL A 160 -46.88 2.79 -67.07
N ALA A 161 -45.72 2.28 -67.51
CA ALA A 161 -45.39 2.22 -68.93
C ALA A 161 -46.37 1.32 -69.72
N SER A 162 -46.84 0.23 -69.11
CA SER A 162 -47.87 -0.64 -69.68
C SER A 162 -49.23 0.06 -69.81
N ALA A 163 -49.63 0.80 -68.77
CA ALA A 163 -50.85 1.60 -68.78
C ALA A 163 -50.81 2.69 -69.87
N THR A 164 -49.68 3.38 -70.03
CA THR A 164 -49.49 4.38 -71.10
C THR A 164 -49.70 3.76 -72.49
N ARG A 165 -49.10 2.58 -72.76
CA ARG A 165 -49.31 1.88 -74.04
C ARG A 165 -50.79 1.51 -74.29
N LYS A 166 -51.53 1.12 -73.25
CA LYS A 166 -52.97 0.84 -73.37
C LYS A 166 -53.76 2.11 -73.70
N VAL A 167 -53.42 3.23 -73.08
CA VAL A 167 -54.04 4.54 -73.38
C VAL A 167 -53.77 4.96 -74.83
N GLU A 168 -52.54 4.79 -75.32
CA GLU A 168 -52.19 5.06 -76.72
C GLU A 168 -52.97 4.17 -77.70
N SER A 169 -53.10 2.86 -77.40
CA SER A 169 -53.93 1.95 -78.21
C SER A 169 -55.40 2.38 -78.22
N MET A 170 -55.94 2.75 -77.06
CA MET A 170 -57.32 3.22 -76.93
C MET A 170 -57.55 4.52 -77.73
N GLN A 171 -56.57 5.43 -77.75
CA GLN A 171 -56.60 6.63 -78.58
C GLN A 171 -56.65 6.27 -80.08
N GLN A 172 -55.83 5.32 -80.54
CA GLN A 172 -55.86 4.86 -81.93
C GLN A 172 -57.22 4.24 -82.30
N ASP A 173 -57.80 3.42 -81.42
CA ASP A 173 -59.10 2.82 -81.66
C ASP A 173 -60.22 3.89 -81.72
N ALA A 174 -60.18 4.90 -80.85
CA ALA A 174 -61.10 6.04 -80.92
C ALA A 174 -60.96 6.84 -82.23
N GLN A 175 -59.74 6.99 -82.74
CA GLN A 175 -59.47 7.63 -84.03
C GLN A 175 -60.10 6.84 -85.18
N ARG A 176 -59.94 5.50 -85.19
CA ARG A 176 -60.57 4.62 -86.18
C ARG A 176 -62.10 4.67 -86.12
N ILE A 177 -62.68 4.69 -84.94
CA ILE A 177 -64.13 4.85 -84.76
C ILE A 177 -64.60 6.17 -85.38
N THR A 178 -63.87 7.26 -85.15
CA THR A 178 -64.19 8.58 -85.72
C THR A 178 -64.14 8.55 -87.25
N GLU A 179 -63.16 7.88 -87.84
CA GLU A 179 -63.02 7.71 -89.28
C GLU A 179 -64.20 6.93 -89.87
N ILE A 180 -64.60 5.81 -89.24
CA ILE A 180 -65.79 5.03 -89.61
C ILE A 180 -67.06 5.87 -89.50
N LEU A 181 -67.24 6.62 -88.41
CA LEU A 181 -68.39 7.52 -88.24
C LEU A 181 -68.41 8.61 -89.31
N GLY A 182 -67.25 9.10 -89.76
CA GLY A 182 -67.13 10.00 -90.91
C GLY A 182 -67.66 9.36 -92.20
N VAL A 183 -67.28 8.12 -92.49
CA VAL A 183 -67.80 7.35 -93.63
C VAL A 183 -69.31 7.13 -93.52
N ILE A 184 -69.81 6.74 -92.35
CA ILE A 184 -71.26 6.56 -92.10
C ILE A 184 -72.00 7.87 -92.32
N GLY A 185 -71.48 8.99 -91.82
CA GLY A 185 -72.05 10.32 -92.05
C GLY A 185 -72.09 10.70 -93.52
N ALA A 186 -71.03 10.39 -94.27
CA ALA A 186 -70.99 10.59 -95.72
C ALA A 186 -72.04 9.73 -96.45
N ILE A 187 -72.19 8.45 -96.08
CA ILE A 187 -73.23 7.55 -96.62
C ILE A 187 -74.61 8.08 -96.28
N ALA A 188 -74.86 8.48 -95.03
CA ALA A 188 -76.15 9.03 -94.60
C ALA A 188 -76.50 10.31 -95.37
N GLY A 189 -75.52 11.18 -95.64
CA GLY A 189 -75.67 12.34 -96.51
C GLY A 189 -76.01 11.96 -97.95
N GLN A 190 -75.35 10.95 -98.51
CA GLN A 190 -75.65 10.39 -99.83
C GLN A 190 -77.08 9.81 -99.89
N THR A 191 -77.49 9.05 -98.88
CA THR A 191 -78.83 8.46 -98.78
C THR A 191 -79.91 9.54 -98.65
N ASN A 192 -79.65 10.60 -97.88
CA ASN A 192 -80.56 11.75 -97.78
C ASN A 192 -80.69 12.50 -99.12
N LEU A 193 -79.60 12.65 -99.87
CA LEU A 193 -79.61 13.22 -101.23
C LEU A 193 -80.35 12.32 -102.23
N LEU A 194 -80.25 11.00 -102.09
CA LEU A 194 -80.97 10.00 -102.89
C LEU A 194 -82.46 9.94 -102.57
N ALA A 195 -82.86 10.29 -101.34
CA ALA A 195 -84.26 10.33 -100.92
C ALA A 195 -84.95 11.68 -101.24
N LEU A 196 -84.17 12.74 -101.46
CA LEU A 196 -84.68 14.08 -101.78
C LEU A 196 -84.73 14.36 -103.29
N ASN A 197 -84.06 13.55 -104.11
CA ASN A 197 -84.20 13.51 -105.57
C ASN A 197 -85.24 12.46 -105.98
#